data_AF-A0A484TY83-F1
#
_entry.id   AF-A0A484TY83-F1
#
_cell.length_a   1.000
_cell.length_b   1.000
_cell.length_c   1.000
_cell.angle_alpha   90.00
_cell.angle_beta   90.00
_cell.angle_gamma   90.00
#
_symmetry.space_group_name_H-M   'P 1'
#
loop_
_entity.id
_entity.type
_entity.pdbx_description
1 polymer ?
#
loop_
_entity_poly.entity_id
_entity_poly.type
_entity_poly.pdbx_seq_one_letter_code
_entity_poly.pdbx_strand_id
1 'polypeptide(L)'
;MGKGPTVVTLSWDVAAQIYKIRLLLEQSAVADCTARLTPKASAKIRAYLSEFKRAYAGDDVNLIIAVSTRLYEEIFSVAGHGVAWEVVQRLNGRISRLRVMTMKSSDRPMTGYQRIEAICNAICVLKDPVQAQRAVAEHINEAAGIAKKILEKEDGTK
;
A
#
# COMPACT_ATOMS: atom_id res chain seq x y z
N MET A 1 -15.11 -28.44 27.54
CA MET A 1 -14.71 -27.02 27.70
C MET A 1 -13.87 -26.61 26.51
N GLY A 2 -14.45 -25.95 25.52
CA GLY A 2 -13.74 -25.56 24.30
C GLY A 2 -12.90 -24.32 24.53
N LYS A 3 -11.59 -24.39 24.29
CA LYS A 3 -10.79 -23.19 24.06
C LYS A 3 -11.30 -22.57 22.77
N GLY A 4 -11.98 -21.44 22.86
CA GLY A 4 -12.36 -20.64 21.68
C GLY A 4 -11.12 -20.36 20.82
N PRO A 5 -11.30 -20.12 19.51
CA PRO A 5 -10.19 -19.93 18.59
C PRO A 5 -9.29 -18.81 19.13
N THR A 6 -8.07 -19.17 19.54
CA THR A 6 -7.06 -18.18 19.90
C THR A 6 -6.72 -17.46 18.61
N VAL A 7 -7.15 -16.21 18.49
CA VAL A 7 -6.77 -15.36 17.36
C VAL A 7 -5.24 -15.30 17.37
N VAL A 8 -4.60 -15.97 16.43
CA VAL A 8 -3.14 -15.92 16.28
C VAL A 8 -2.81 -14.47 15.94
N THR A 9 -2.27 -13.74 16.90
CA THR A 9 -1.80 -12.38 16.70
C THR A 9 -0.60 -12.41 15.76
N LEU A 10 -0.64 -11.59 14.70
CA LEU A 10 0.45 -11.46 13.75
C LEU A 10 1.68 -10.86 14.46
N SER A 11 2.77 -11.61 14.56
CA SER A 11 4.02 -11.08 15.13
C SER A 11 4.69 -10.07 14.20
N TRP A 12 5.51 -9.18 14.79
CA TRP A 12 6.29 -8.22 14.00
C TRP A 12 7.22 -8.91 12.99
N ASP A 13 7.87 -10.01 13.36
CA ASP A 13 8.79 -10.72 12.46
C ASP A 13 8.10 -11.20 11.17
N VAL A 14 6.86 -11.67 11.27
CA VAL A 14 6.06 -12.06 10.11
C VAL A 14 5.60 -10.83 9.34
N ALA A 15 5.14 -9.78 10.02
CA ALA A 15 4.73 -8.53 9.37
C ALA A 15 5.88 -7.89 8.58
N ALA A 16 7.09 -7.87 9.14
CA ALA A 16 8.30 -7.33 8.52
C ALA A 16 8.66 -8.07 7.22
N GLN A 17 8.56 -9.40 7.21
CA GLN A 17 8.74 -10.20 5.99
C GLN A 17 7.71 -9.85 4.93
N ILE A 18 6.44 -9.68 5.32
CA ILE A 18 5.37 -9.28 4.41
C ILE A 18 5.66 -7.91 3.79
N TYR A 19 6.03 -6.91 4.60
CA TYR A 19 6.39 -5.58 4.09
C TYR A 19 7.61 -5.62 3.17
N LYS A 20 8.63 -6.43 3.48
CA LYS A 20 9.82 -6.60 2.64
C LYS A 20 9.50 -7.21 1.27
N ILE A 21 8.67 -8.25 1.23
CA ILE A 21 8.27 -8.88 -0.04
C ILE A 21 7.42 -7.90 -0.85
N ARG A 22 6.46 -7.23 -0.21
CA ARG A 22 5.65 -6.20 -0.85
C ARG A 22 6.51 -5.09 -1.44
N LEU A 23 7.52 -4.60 -0.71
CA LEU A 23 8.43 -3.57 -1.18
C LEU A 23 9.10 -3.96 -2.51
N LEU A 24 9.69 -5.16 -2.56
CA LEU A 24 10.38 -5.64 -3.76
C LEU A 24 9.43 -5.73 -4.97
N LEU A 25 8.22 -6.28 -4.76
CA LEU A 25 7.24 -6.47 -5.83
C LEU A 25 6.63 -5.13 -6.30
N GLU A 26 6.26 -4.27 -5.37
CA GLU A 26 5.64 -2.97 -5.67
C GLU A 26 6.66 -2.02 -6.34
N GLN A 27 7.94 -2.02 -5.92
CA GLN A 27 8.99 -1.24 -6.59
C GLN A 27 9.26 -1.71 -8.03
N SER A 28 9.30 -3.03 -8.24
CA SER A 28 9.43 -3.60 -9.58
C SER A 28 8.24 -3.19 -10.45
N ALA A 29 7.02 -3.30 -9.92
CA ALA A 29 5.80 -2.93 -10.64
C ALA A 29 5.74 -1.44 -11.02
N VAL A 30 6.09 -0.51 -10.12
CA VAL A 30 6.03 0.92 -10.48
C VAL A 30 7.09 1.34 -11.50
N ALA A 31 8.27 0.71 -11.48
CA ALA A 31 9.30 0.98 -12.49
C ALA A 31 8.83 0.55 -13.88
N ASP A 32 8.35 -0.69 -14.02
CA ASP A 32 7.86 -1.23 -15.28
C ASP A 32 6.56 -0.54 -15.73
N CYS A 33 5.67 -0.20 -14.80
CA CYS A 33 4.48 0.60 -15.09
C CYS A 33 4.86 1.96 -15.69
N THR A 34 5.86 2.63 -15.11
CA THR A 34 6.33 3.93 -15.59
C THR A 34 6.95 3.81 -16.98
N ALA A 35 7.77 2.78 -17.21
CA ALA A 35 8.40 2.54 -18.51
C ALA A 35 7.39 2.18 -19.61
N ARG A 36 6.29 1.50 -19.26
CA ARG A 36 5.24 1.03 -20.20
C ARG A 36 4.00 1.93 -20.22
N LEU A 37 4.08 3.12 -19.61
CA LEU A 37 2.91 3.96 -19.37
C LEU A 37 2.28 4.46 -20.66
N THR A 38 1.02 4.08 -20.91
CA THR A 38 0.23 4.62 -22.01
C THR A 38 -0.61 5.83 -21.57
N PRO A 39 -1.06 6.70 -22.49
CA PRO A 39 -1.96 7.80 -22.15
C PRO A 39 -3.25 7.33 -21.47
N LYS A 40 -3.81 6.20 -21.92
CA LYS A 40 -5.01 5.57 -21.34
C LYS A 40 -4.77 5.10 -19.90
N ALA A 41 -3.66 4.40 -19.65
CA ALA A 41 -3.27 3.97 -18.31
C ALA A 41 -3.02 5.16 -17.39
N SER A 42 -2.31 6.18 -17.87
CA SER A 42 -2.05 7.40 -17.11
C SER A 42 -3.34 8.13 -16.72
N ALA A 43 -4.34 8.19 -17.62
CA ALA A 43 -5.65 8.75 -17.30
C ALA A 43 -6.39 7.96 -16.21
N LYS A 44 -6.35 6.62 -16.26
CA LYS A 44 -6.95 5.78 -15.22
C LYS A 44 -6.27 5.93 -13.86
N ILE A 45 -4.93 5.92 -13.82
CA ILE A 45 -4.17 6.13 -12.58
C ILE A 45 -4.53 7.48 -11.94
N ARG A 46 -4.62 8.55 -12.74
CA ARG A 46 -5.07 9.87 -12.25
C ARG A 46 -6.53 9.86 -11.77
N ALA A 47 -7.41 9.10 -12.42
CA ALA A 47 -8.80 8.96 -11.98
C ALA A 47 -8.88 8.27 -10.62
N TYR A 48 -8.12 7.19 -10.40
CA TYR A 48 -8.03 6.54 -9.09
C TYR A 48 -7.43 7.45 -8.02
N LEU A 49 -6.41 8.26 -8.35
CA LEU A 49 -5.88 9.25 -7.40
C LEU A 49 -6.95 10.28 -7.00
N SER A 50 -7.77 10.75 -7.95
CA SER A 50 -8.89 11.67 -7.67
C SER A 50 -9.94 11.02 -6.76
N GLU A 51 -10.29 9.75 -7.00
CA GLU A 51 -11.20 8.99 -6.13
C GLU A 51 -10.59 8.78 -4.74
N PHE A 52 -9.29 8.51 -4.66
CA PHE A 52 -8.56 8.34 -3.41
C PHE A 52 -8.58 9.63 -2.59
N LYS A 53 -8.39 10.79 -3.23
CA LYS A 53 -8.52 12.10 -2.58
C LYS A 53 -9.88 12.30 -1.92
N ARG A 54 -10.96 11.96 -2.64
CA ARG A 54 -12.33 12.05 -2.12
C ARG A 54 -12.54 11.10 -0.94
N ALA A 55 -12.00 9.89 -1.01
CA ALA A 55 -12.10 8.91 0.07
C ALA A 55 -11.44 9.40 1.37
N TYR A 56 -10.25 10.01 1.27
CA TYR A 56 -9.60 10.65 2.44
C TYR A 56 -10.37 11.84 2.97
N ALA A 57 -10.93 12.69 2.10
CA ALA A 57 -11.73 13.84 2.52
C ALA A 57 -13.01 13.44 3.26
N GLY A 58 -13.57 12.26 2.96
CA GLY A 58 -14.74 11.70 3.63
C GLY A 58 -14.45 10.76 4.80
N ASP A 59 -13.17 10.54 5.16
CA ASP A 59 -12.73 9.56 6.18
C ASP A 59 -13.27 8.12 5.95
N ASP A 60 -13.53 7.75 4.69
CA ASP A 60 -14.07 6.43 4.33
C ASP A 60 -12.93 5.43 4.13
N VAL A 61 -12.54 4.76 5.22
CA VAL A 61 -11.44 3.79 5.21
C VAL A 61 -11.71 2.59 4.31
N ASN A 62 -12.96 2.17 4.15
CA ASN A 62 -13.29 1.06 3.24
C ASN A 62 -13.07 1.49 1.80
N LEU A 63 -13.50 2.70 1.44
CA LEU A 63 -13.25 3.27 0.12
C LEU A 63 -11.76 3.52 -0.12
N ILE A 64 -11.01 4.01 0.86
CA ILE A 64 -9.54 4.16 0.78
C ILE A 64 -8.88 2.83 0.42
N ILE A 65 -9.25 1.74 1.10
CA ILE A 65 -8.69 0.41 0.83
C ILE A 65 -9.09 -0.09 -0.55
N ALA A 66 -10.35 0.07 -0.93
CA ALA A 66 -10.87 -0.37 -2.22
C ALA A 66 -10.21 0.37 -3.39
N VAL A 67 -10.06 1.70 -3.29
CA VAL A 67 -9.41 2.53 -4.30
C VAL A 67 -7.91 2.26 -4.36
N SER A 68 -7.24 2.12 -3.21
CA SER A 68 -5.82 1.72 -3.17
C SER A 68 -5.60 0.38 -3.89
N THR A 69 -6.50 -0.58 -3.68
CA THR A 69 -6.41 -1.90 -4.34
C THR A 69 -6.55 -1.77 -5.85
N ARG A 70 -7.56 -1.03 -6.34
CA ARG A 70 -7.77 -0.78 -7.78
C ARG A 70 -6.61 0.00 -8.43
N LEU A 71 -6.03 0.97 -7.71
CA LEU A 71 -4.86 1.71 -8.17
C LEU A 71 -3.66 0.78 -8.38
N TYR A 72 -3.34 -0.04 -7.38
CA TYR A 72 -2.22 -0.99 -7.49
C TYR A 72 -2.51 -2.06 -8.55
N GLU A 73 -3.74 -2.53 -8.68
CA GLU A 73 -4.11 -3.45 -9.76
C GLU A 73 -3.79 -2.88 -11.15
N GLU A 74 -4.15 -1.61 -11.42
CA GLU A 74 -3.81 -0.96 -12.68
C GLU A 74 -2.29 -0.82 -12.86
N ILE A 75 -1.55 -0.46 -11.80
CA ILE A 75 -0.07 -0.37 -11.85
C ILE A 75 0.54 -1.72 -12.24
N PHE A 76 0.16 -2.80 -11.55
CA PHE A 76 0.67 -4.15 -11.82
C PHE A 76 0.24 -4.66 -13.20
N SER A 77 -0.99 -4.33 -13.64
CA SER A 77 -1.49 -4.66 -14.97
C SER A 77 -0.66 -3.99 -16.07
N VAL A 78 -0.39 -2.69 -15.97
CA VAL A 78 0.44 -1.95 -16.93
C VAL A 78 1.89 -2.46 -16.93
N ALA A 79 2.41 -2.85 -15.78
CA ALA A 79 3.73 -3.47 -15.67
C ALA A 79 3.81 -4.88 -16.32
N GLY A 80 2.66 -5.55 -16.51
CA GLY A 80 2.62 -6.96 -16.93
C GLY A 80 2.93 -7.93 -15.78
N HIS A 81 2.75 -7.52 -14.54
CA HIS A 81 3.16 -8.24 -13.33
C HIS A 81 1.98 -9.00 -12.67
N GLY A 82 1.19 -9.73 -13.45
CA GLY A 82 -0.03 -10.42 -12.97
C GLY A 82 0.21 -11.40 -11.81
N VAL A 83 1.25 -12.24 -11.90
CA VAL A 83 1.59 -13.20 -10.82
C VAL A 83 2.02 -12.47 -9.54
N ALA A 84 2.79 -11.38 -9.67
CA ALA A 84 3.21 -10.59 -8.52
C ALA A 84 2.01 -9.88 -7.86
N TRP A 85 1.01 -9.47 -8.64
CA TRP A 85 -0.23 -8.90 -8.12
C TRP A 85 -0.96 -9.89 -7.21
N GLU A 86 -1.12 -11.14 -7.64
CA GLU A 86 -1.76 -12.18 -6.83
C GLU A 86 -1.02 -12.42 -5.50
N VAL A 87 0.32 -12.41 -5.53
CA VAL A 87 1.14 -12.52 -4.32
C VAL A 87 0.89 -11.35 -3.39
N VAL A 88 0.92 -10.11 -3.92
CA VAL A 88 0.67 -8.89 -3.12
C VAL A 88 -0.75 -8.88 -2.54
N GLN A 89 -1.77 -9.33 -3.27
CA GLN A 89 -3.14 -9.44 -2.74
C GLN A 89 -3.22 -10.40 -1.54
N ARG A 90 -2.63 -11.60 -1.65
CA ARG A 90 -2.60 -12.57 -0.55
C ARG A 90 -1.87 -12.01 0.67
N LEU A 91 -0.74 -11.34 0.45
CA LEU A 91 0.04 -10.67 1.50
C LEU A 91 -0.79 -9.57 2.18
N ASN A 92 -1.46 -8.72 1.40
CA ASN A 92 -2.34 -7.67 1.91
C ASN A 92 -3.49 -8.22 2.76
N GLY A 93 -4.02 -9.41 2.44
CA GLY A 93 -5.01 -10.11 3.27
C GLY A 93 -4.47 -10.46 4.66
N ARG A 94 -3.23 -10.98 4.72
CA ARG A 94 -2.55 -11.36 5.98
C ARG A 94 -2.27 -10.18 6.91
N ILE A 95 -2.08 -8.98 6.34
CA ILE A 95 -1.87 -7.73 7.10
C ILE A 95 -3.09 -6.79 7.06
N SER A 96 -4.27 -7.27 6.67
CA SER A 96 -5.47 -6.44 6.45
C SER A 96 -5.81 -5.55 7.65
N ARG A 97 -5.77 -6.12 8.86
CA ARG A 97 -5.95 -5.38 10.13
C ARG A 97 -4.91 -4.27 10.31
N LEU A 98 -3.62 -4.59 10.10
CA LEU A 98 -2.54 -3.58 10.18
C LEU A 98 -2.70 -2.50 9.11
N ARG A 99 -3.14 -2.85 7.90
CA ARG A 99 -3.40 -1.86 6.83
C ARG A 99 -4.46 -0.86 7.26
N VAL A 100 -5.57 -1.32 7.83
CA VAL A 100 -6.63 -0.43 8.37
C VAL A 100 -6.05 0.50 9.44
N MET A 101 -5.34 -0.05 10.43
CA MET A 101 -4.83 0.74 11.56
C MET A 101 -3.75 1.74 11.13
N THR A 102 -2.84 1.32 10.25
CA THR A 102 -1.84 2.23 9.70
C THR A 102 -2.51 3.35 8.92
N MET A 103 -3.50 3.08 8.06
CA MET A 103 -4.22 4.12 7.31
C MET A 103 -4.96 5.12 8.20
N LYS A 104 -5.45 4.69 9.36
CA LYS A 104 -6.13 5.55 10.36
C LYS A 104 -5.19 6.33 11.28
N SER A 105 -3.89 6.02 11.30
CA SER A 105 -2.97 6.65 12.25
C SER A 105 -2.82 8.15 11.93
N SER A 106 -3.17 9.01 12.88
CA SER A 106 -2.97 10.47 12.82
C SER A 106 -1.50 10.90 13.01
N ASP A 107 -0.63 9.97 13.42
CA ASP A 107 0.77 10.19 13.79
C ASP A 107 1.71 10.25 12.57
N ARG A 108 1.29 10.90 11.48
CA ARG A 108 2.01 10.92 10.20
C ARG A 108 2.42 12.35 9.79
N PRO A 109 3.68 12.59 9.40
CA PRO A 109 4.14 13.89 8.90
C PRO A 109 3.56 14.23 7.50
N MET A 110 3.22 13.23 6.70
CA MET A 110 2.44 13.38 5.47
C MET A 110 1.21 12.49 5.53
N THR A 111 0.09 13.00 5.04
CA THR A 111 -1.16 12.23 4.95
C THR A 111 -0.97 10.99 4.05
N GLY A 112 -1.75 9.94 4.29
CA GLY A 112 -1.75 8.76 3.41
C GLY A 112 -2.07 9.10 1.96
N TYR A 113 -2.88 10.14 1.72
CA TYR A 113 -3.13 10.71 0.40
C TYR A 113 -1.86 11.22 -0.28
N GLN A 114 -1.10 12.11 0.37
CA GLN A 114 0.09 12.75 -0.22
C GLN A 114 1.15 11.73 -0.67
N ARG A 115 1.24 10.58 -0.01
CA ARG A 115 2.17 9.51 -0.38
C ARG A 115 1.77 8.82 -1.68
N ILE A 116 0.49 8.47 -1.81
CA ILE A 116 -0.04 7.88 -3.03
C ILE A 116 -0.01 8.91 -4.17
N GLU A 117 -0.25 10.19 -3.88
CA GLU A 117 -0.06 11.29 -4.82
C GLU A 117 1.39 11.37 -5.33
N ALA A 118 2.39 11.24 -4.45
CA ALA A 118 3.80 11.23 -4.86
C ALA A 118 4.13 10.07 -5.82
N ILE A 119 3.63 8.86 -5.55
CA ILE A 119 3.79 7.70 -6.45
C ILE A 119 3.14 7.99 -7.81
N CYS A 120 1.88 8.43 -7.81
CA CYS A 120 1.15 8.74 -9.03
C CYS A 120 1.80 9.86 -9.84
N ASN A 121 2.37 10.89 -9.19
CA ASN A 121 3.09 11.97 -9.85
C ASN A 121 4.40 11.49 -10.47
N ALA A 122 5.15 10.65 -9.76
CA ALA A 122 6.37 10.05 -10.30
C ALA A 122 6.08 9.22 -11.57
N ILE A 123 4.99 8.44 -11.56
CA ILE A 123 4.56 7.63 -12.71
C ILE A 123 4.02 8.53 -13.84
N CYS A 124 3.02 9.37 -13.57
CA CYS A 124 2.21 10.01 -14.60
C CYS A 124 2.72 11.36 -15.08
N VAL A 125 3.43 12.11 -14.22
CA VAL A 125 3.87 13.49 -14.50
C VAL A 125 5.35 13.49 -14.81
N LEU A 126 6.17 13.01 -13.87
CA LEU A 126 7.62 12.96 -14.04
C LEU A 126 8.04 11.87 -15.03
N LYS A 127 7.26 10.78 -15.08
CA LYS A 127 7.59 9.56 -15.83
C LYS A 127 8.98 9.03 -15.49
N ASP A 128 9.31 9.11 -14.21
CA ASP A 128 10.62 8.75 -13.67
C ASP A 128 10.50 7.45 -12.84
N PRO A 129 11.01 6.31 -13.36
CA PRO A 129 10.91 5.03 -12.66
C PRO A 129 11.71 4.99 -11.36
N VAL A 130 12.83 5.70 -11.27
CA VAL A 130 13.65 5.75 -10.05
C VAL A 130 12.94 6.53 -8.96
N GLN A 131 12.33 7.66 -9.31
CA GLN A 131 11.51 8.43 -8.37
C GLN A 131 10.26 7.66 -7.95
N ALA A 132 9.63 6.89 -8.86
CA ALA A 132 8.48 6.06 -8.51
C ALA A 132 8.86 4.96 -7.50
N GLN A 133 10.01 4.29 -7.71
CA GLN A 133 10.54 3.30 -6.77
C GLN A 133 10.86 3.88 -5.39
N ARG A 134 11.42 5.11 -5.34
CA ARG A 134 11.68 5.83 -4.08
C ARG A 134 10.39 6.16 -3.35
N ALA A 135 9.39 6.69 -4.04
CA ALA A 135 8.09 7.02 -3.45
C ALA A 135 7.37 5.77 -2.88
N VAL A 136 7.45 4.62 -3.57
CA VAL A 136 6.95 3.35 -3.03
C VAL A 136 7.71 2.91 -1.78
N ALA A 137 9.05 3.02 -1.78
CA ALA A 137 9.85 2.66 -0.63
C ALA A 137 9.50 3.49 0.61
N GLU A 138 9.39 4.80 0.45
CA GLU A 138 8.97 5.71 1.51
C GLU A 138 7.57 5.36 2.04
N HIS A 139 6.62 5.08 1.14
CA HIS A 139 5.26 4.68 1.53
C HIS A 139 5.24 3.39 2.36
N ILE A 140 5.94 2.34 1.89
CA ILE A 140 5.92 1.02 2.53
C ILE A 140 6.70 1.02 3.84
N ASN A 141 7.88 1.64 3.86
CA ASN A 141 8.71 1.70 5.07
C ASN A 141 8.01 2.47 6.20
N GLU A 142 7.28 3.54 5.87
CA GLU A 142 6.47 4.23 6.87
C GLU A 142 5.33 3.36 7.39
N ALA A 143 4.57 2.72 6.49
CA ALA A 143 3.49 1.83 6.90
C ALA A 143 4.01 0.69 7.80
N ALA A 144 5.19 0.16 7.50
CA ALA A 144 5.87 -0.85 8.31
C ALA A 144 6.26 -0.29 9.70
N GLY A 145 6.83 0.92 9.76
CA GLY A 145 7.19 1.57 11.03
C GLY A 145 5.99 1.83 11.93
N ILE A 146 4.85 2.26 11.37
CA ILE A 146 3.61 2.46 12.12
C ILE A 146 3.06 1.12 12.60
N ALA A 147 3.04 0.11 11.73
CA ALA A 147 2.61 -1.24 12.09
C ALA A 147 3.45 -1.83 13.23
N LYS A 148 4.77 -1.61 13.23
CA LYS A 148 5.67 -2.01 14.32
C LYS A 148 5.24 -1.41 15.64
N LYS A 149 5.06 -0.08 15.69
CA LYS A 149 4.62 0.63 16.90
C LYS A 149 3.28 0.13 17.41
N ILE A 150 2.35 -0.22 16.52
CA ILE A 150 1.04 -0.77 16.91
C ILE A 150 1.21 -2.14 17.57
N LEU A 151 1.97 -3.05 16.95
CA LEU A 151 2.20 -4.39 17.50
C LEU A 151 2.96 -4.34 18.83
N GLU A 152 3.99 -3.51 18.93
CA GLU A 152 4.76 -3.32 20.19
C GLU A 152 3.87 -2.82 21.34
N LYS A 153 2.93 -1.91 21.05
CA LYS A 153 1.94 -1.46 22.04
C LYS A 153 0.99 -2.58 22.44
N GLU A 154 0.51 -3.39 21.49
CA GLU A 154 -0.38 -4.52 21.77
C GLU A 154 0.29 -5.61 22.62
N ASP A 155 1.58 -5.87 22.39
CA ASP A 155 2.35 -6.85 23.17
C ASP A 155 2.74 -6.31 24.56
N GLY A 156 2.99 -4.99 24.69
CA GLY A 156 3.26 -4.35 25.98
C GLY A 156 2.02 -4.09 26.85
N THR A 157 0.81 -4.34 26.34
CA THR A 157 -0.46 -4.22 27.09
C THR A 157 -0.95 -5.59 27.62
N LYS A 158 -0.14 -6.66 27.47
CA LYS A 158 -0.40 -7.99 28.02
C LYS A 158 0.23 -8.20 29.39
#